data_AF-A0A7C7NRA0-F1
#
_entry.id   AF-A0A7C7NRA0-F1
#
_cell.length_a   1.000
_cell.length_b   1.000
_cell.length_c   1.000
_cell.angle_alpha   90.00
_cell.angle_beta   90.00
_cell.angle_gamma   90.00
#
_symmetry.space_group_name_H-M   'P 1'
#
loop_
_entity.id
_entity.type
_entity.pdbx_description
1 polymer ?
#
loop_
_entity_poly.entity_id
_entity_poly.type
_entity_poly.pdbx_seq_one_letter_code
_entity_poly.pdbx_strand_id
1 'polypeptide(L)'
;MSNTPAKIINLADRRARKEDESRNAPIPGWIIWLHCPKCKSLEYSEIEMPDGRVHKCGTLVEEEEVQIDVRAEYTISLRNSLRLDELFKQTKIPGFLKPLAKKGIGMLENLQAAEEEYRKRLKNITGGSVDAYSNDWDEKSLGMELKTLEPLGIILTEARQPNLHFPEVGS
;
A
#
# COMPACT_ATOMS: atom_id res chain seq x y z
N MET A 1 44.29 4.45 31.77
CA MET A 1 44.05 5.13 30.47
C MET A 1 43.63 4.07 29.47
N SER A 2 42.34 4.01 29.14
CA SER A 2 41.81 3.05 28.17
C SER A 2 42.11 3.56 26.76
N ASN A 3 43.10 2.97 26.09
CA ASN A 3 43.34 3.15 24.66
C ASN A 3 42.23 2.41 23.90
N THR A 4 41.08 3.06 23.72
CA THR A 4 40.11 2.62 22.72
C THR A 4 40.67 3.06 21.36
N PRO A 5 41.09 2.15 20.47
CA PRO A 5 41.58 2.54 19.16
C PRO A 5 40.45 3.26 18.43
N ALA A 6 40.72 4.47 17.94
CA ALA A 6 39.77 5.21 17.12
C ALA A 6 39.39 4.32 15.93
N LYS A 7 38.12 3.92 15.84
CA LYS A 7 37.59 3.15 14.70
C LYS A 7 37.90 3.95 13.44
N ILE A 8 38.81 3.47 12.61
CA ILE A 8 39.07 4.03 11.28
C ILE A 8 37.82 3.69 10.45
N ILE A 9 36.88 4.62 10.39
CA ILE A 9 35.68 4.47 9.56
C ILE A 9 36.15 4.71 8.13
N ASN A 10 36.21 3.64 7.32
CA ASN A 10 36.55 3.73 5.91
C ASN A 10 35.52 4.64 5.21
N LEU A 11 36.00 5.59 4.41
CA LEU A 11 35.16 6.52 3.66
C LEU A 11 34.21 5.77 2.72
N ALA A 12 34.63 4.61 2.19
CA ALA A 12 33.79 3.72 1.39
C ALA A 12 32.62 3.16 2.21
N ASP A 13 32.88 2.66 3.42
CA ASP A 13 31.83 2.12 4.31
C ASP A 13 30.82 3.21 4.72
N ARG A 14 31.30 4.44 4.92
CA ARG A 14 30.41 5.58 5.22
C ARG A 14 29.53 5.97 4.04
N ARG A 15 30.05 5.92 2.81
CA ARG A 15 29.27 6.18 1.59
C ARG A 15 28.24 5.07 1.38
N ALA A 16 28.65 3.81 1.50
CA ALA A 16 27.76 2.66 1.38
C ALA A 16 26.62 2.73 2.40
N ARG A 17 26.91 3.07 3.67
CA ARG A 17 25.88 3.30 4.69
C ARG A 17 24.93 4.43 4.33
N LYS A 18 25.45 5.57 3.86
CA LYS A 18 24.61 6.73 3.53
C LYS A 18 23.71 6.44 2.32
N GLU A 19 24.24 5.74 1.32
CA GLU A 19 23.47 5.29 0.18
C GLU A 19 22.38 4.31 0.63
N ASP A 20 22.72 3.35 1.50
CA ASP A 20 21.76 2.40 2.04
C ASP A 20 20.66 3.07 2.89
N GLU A 21 21.04 3.97 3.78
CA GLU A 21 20.13 4.82 4.57
C GLU A 21 19.21 5.63 3.65
N SER A 22 19.73 6.17 2.53
CA SER A 22 18.92 6.92 1.56
C SER A 22 17.96 6.04 0.74
N ARG A 23 18.38 4.81 0.41
CA ARG A 23 17.53 3.83 -0.30
C ARG A 23 16.42 3.28 0.60
N ASN A 24 16.66 3.24 1.90
CA ASN A 24 15.71 2.74 2.90
C ASN A 24 15.02 3.88 3.68
N ALA A 25 15.13 5.13 3.21
CA ALA A 25 14.41 6.23 3.82
C ALA A 25 12.91 6.19 3.41
N PRO A 26 11.99 6.40 4.37
CA PRO A 26 10.57 6.51 4.07
C PRO A 26 10.30 7.72 3.18
N ILE A 27 9.30 7.61 2.31
CA ILE A 27 8.86 8.73 1.48
C ILE A 27 7.50 9.20 2.04
N PRO A 28 7.43 10.36 2.71
CA PRO A 28 6.18 10.82 3.28
C PRO A 28 5.19 11.18 2.17
N GLY A 29 3.95 10.76 2.33
CA GLY A 29 2.83 11.13 1.49
C GLY A 29 1.52 11.09 2.27
N TRP A 30 0.44 11.40 1.58
CA TRP A 30 -0.89 11.47 2.15
C TRP A 30 -1.88 10.79 1.20
N ILE A 31 -2.87 10.11 1.78
CA ILE A 31 -4.09 9.73 1.08
C ILE A 31 -5.27 10.31 1.84
N ILE A 32 -6.36 10.59 1.16
CA ILE A 32 -7.56 11.16 1.74
C ILE A 32 -8.68 10.15 1.56
N TRP A 33 -9.18 9.59 2.65
CA TRP A 33 -10.39 8.78 2.61
C TRP A 33 -11.61 9.68 2.51
N LEU A 34 -12.57 9.24 1.70
CA LEU A 34 -13.80 9.92 1.36
C LEU A 34 -14.97 9.03 1.79
N HIS A 35 -15.74 9.48 2.76
CA HIS A 35 -16.95 8.80 3.23
C HIS A 35 -18.20 9.62 2.94
N CYS A 36 -19.20 9.00 2.29
CA CYS A 36 -20.53 9.60 2.16
C CYS A 36 -21.48 9.01 3.23
N PRO A 37 -21.91 9.77 4.25
CA PRO A 37 -22.74 9.22 5.33
C PRO A 37 -24.13 8.75 4.86
N LYS A 38 -24.65 9.35 3.79
CA LYS A 38 -25.95 8.97 3.21
C LYS A 38 -25.90 7.68 2.39
N CYS A 39 -24.83 7.49 1.62
CA CYS A 39 -24.68 6.31 0.75
C CYS A 39 -23.86 5.20 1.39
N LYS A 40 -23.20 5.48 2.52
CA LYS A 40 -22.21 4.60 3.17
C LYS A 40 -21.11 4.13 2.21
N SER A 41 -20.76 4.98 1.24
CA SER A 41 -19.70 4.70 0.27
C SER A 41 -18.36 5.18 0.83
N LEU A 42 -17.31 4.37 0.61
CA LEU A 42 -15.94 4.64 1.01
C LEU A 42 -15.04 4.60 -0.22
N GLU A 43 -14.36 5.71 -0.48
CA GLU A 43 -13.42 5.88 -1.58
C GLU A 43 -12.16 6.57 -1.05
N TYR A 44 -11.04 6.53 -1.78
CA TYR A 44 -9.86 7.32 -1.42
C TYR A 44 -9.36 8.15 -2.60
N SER A 45 -8.77 9.30 -2.29
CA SER A 45 -8.23 10.27 -3.25
C SER A 45 -6.87 10.79 -2.78
N GLU A 46 -6.04 11.20 -3.74
CA GLU A 46 -4.72 11.81 -3.49
C GLU A 46 -4.77 13.34 -3.57
N ILE A 47 -5.97 13.92 -3.73
CA ILE A 47 -6.19 15.35 -3.94
C ILE A 47 -7.01 15.91 -2.78
N GLU A 48 -6.50 16.94 -2.12
CA GLU A 48 -7.27 17.72 -1.16
C GLU A 48 -8.19 18.70 -1.91
N MET A 49 -9.45 18.79 -1.48
CA MET A 49 -10.41 19.78 -2.01
C MET A 49 -10.75 20.78 -0.91
N PRO A 50 -10.31 22.05 -1.02
CA PRO A 50 -10.47 23.04 0.06
C PRO A 50 -11.92 23.29 0.49
N ASP A 51 -12.87 23.17 -0.44
CA ASP A 51 -14.30 23.39 -0.21
C ASP A 51 -15.08 22.09 0.05
N GLY A 52 -14.35 20.98 0.25
CA GLY A 52 -14.91 19.64 0.37
C GLY A 52 -15.49 19.10 -0.94
N ARG A 53 -15.99 17.86 -0.89
CA ARG A 53 -16.61 17.18 -2.03
C ARG A 53 -18.08 16.90 -1.78
N VAL A 54 -18.88 17.01 -2.84
CA VAL A 54 -20.30 16.60 -2.79
C VAL A 54 -20.45 15.28 -3.53
N HIS A 55 -20.90 14.25 -2.84
CA HIS A 55 -21.21 12.97 -3.47
C HIS A 55 -22.41 13.13 -4.42
N LYS A 56 -22.56 12.26 -5.42
CA LYS A 56 -23.65 12.32 -6.42
C LYS A 56 -25.06 12.37 -5.80
N CYS A 57 -25.21 11.90 -4.57
CA CYS A 57 -26.47 11.96 -3.80
C CYS A 57 -26.80 13.33 -3.18
N GLY A 58 -25.95 14.35 -3.40
CA GLY A 58 -26.09 15.71 -2.89
C GLY A 58 -25.60 15.92 -1.45
N THR A 59 -24.96 14.92 -0.84
CA THR A 59 -24.44 15.01 0.54
C THR A 59 -22.96 15.37 0.52
N LEU A 60 -22.54 16.22 1.46
CA LEU A 60 -21.13 16.53 1.69
C LEU A 60 -20.39 15.28 2.14
N VAL A 61 -19.24 15.04 1.54
CA VAL A 61 -18.37 13.90 1.85
C VAL A 61 -17.51 14.28 3.06
N GLU A 62 -17.38 13.33 3.99
CA GLU A 62 -16.44 13.39 5.09
C GLU A 62 -15.06 12.96 4.57
N GLU A 63 -14.04 13.78 4.82
CA GLU A 63 -12.67 13.55 4.35
C GLU A 63 -11.75 13.31 5.55
N GLU A 64 -10.93 12.26 5.49
CA GLU A 64 -9.90 11.97 6.49
C GLU A 64 -8.54 11.79 5.83
N GLU A 65 -7.59 12.65 6.20
CA GLU A 65 -6.22 12.56 5.73
C GLU A 65 -5.43 11.53 6.53
N VAL A 66 -4.78 10.62 5.82
CA VAL A 66 -3.96 9.57 6.39
C VAL A 66 -2.55 9.71 5.85
N GLN A 67 -1.61 9.92 6.77
CA GLN A 67 -0.19 9.94 6.43
C GLN A 67 0.29 8.54 6.08
N ILE A 68 1.03 8.43 4.99
CA ILE A 68 1.59 7.16 4.51
C ILE A 68 3.09 7.27 4.28
N ASP A 69 3.77 6.14 4.42
CA ASP A 69 5.06 5.93 3.77
C ASP A 69 4.81 5.36 2.37
N VAL A 70 4.93 6.23 1.36
CA VAL A 70 4.69 5.88 -0.04
C VAL A 70 5.60 4.74 -0.50
N ARG A 71 6.83 4.67 0.03
CA ARG A 71 7.77 3.59 -0.31
C ARG A 71 7.28 2.26 0.24
N ALA A 72 6.80 2.24 1.48
CA ALA A 72 6.25 1.06 2.10
C ALA A 72 5.00 0.57 1.36
N GLU A 73 4.05 1.47 1.08
CA GLU A 73 2.83 1.16 0.33
C GLU A 73 3.13 0.58 -1.04
N TYR A 74 4.10 1.18 -1.75
CA TYR A 74 4.52 0.70 -3.07
C TYR A 74 5.16 -0.68 -2.99
N THR A 75 5.98 -0.93 -1.98
CA THR A 75 6.65 -2.22 -1.75
C THR A 75 5.63 -3.32 -1.46
N ILE A 76 4.68 -3.05 -0.55
CA ILE A 76 3.62 -3.99 -0.18
C ILE A 76 2.74 -4.28 -1.40
N SER A 77 2.38 -3.25 -2.18
CA SER A 77 1.60 -3.44 -3.40
C SER A 77 2.29 -4.33 -4.43
N LEU A 78 3.62 -4.20 -4.59
CA LEU A 78 4.39 -5.11 -5.47
C LEU A 78 4.38 -6.54 -4.95
N ARG A 79 4.53 -6.75 -3.63
CA ARG A 79 4.45 -8.07 -3.00
C ARG A 79 3.07 -8.70 -3.19
N ASN A 80 2.01 -7.91 -3.02
CA ASN A 80 0.64 -8.34 -3.29
C ASN A 80 0.44 -8.78 -4.74
N SER A 81 0.96 -8.01 -5.71
CA SER A 81 0.88 -8.40 -7.13
C SER A 81 1.63 -9.71 -7.43
N LEU A 82 2.82 -9.92 -6.86
CA LEU A 82 3.54 -11.19 -7.01
C LEU A 82 2.72 -12.36 -6.42
N ARG A 83 2.09 -12.14 -5.27
CA ARG A 83 1.24 -13.15 -4.63
C ARG A 83 0.00 -13.48 -5.47
N LEU A 84 -0.66 -12.46 -6.03
CA LEU A 84 -1.78 -12.63 -6.95
C LEU A 84 -1.36 -13.43 -8.19
N ASP A 85 -0.21 -13.13 -8.78
CA ASP A 85 0.34 -13.87 -9.93
C ASP A 85 0.62 -15.35 -9.61
N GLU A 86 1.09 -15.67 -8.40
CA GLU A 86 1.24 -17.05 -7.94
C GLU A 86 -0.10 -17.76 -7.82
N LEU A 87 -1.11 -17.11 -7.23
CA LEU A 87 -2.47 -17.64 -7.12
C LEU A 87 -3.09 -17.88 -8.49
N PHE A 88 -2.84 -17.00 -9.46
CA PHE A 88 -3.23 -17.20 -10.86
C PHE A 88 -2.61 -18.45 -11.48
N LYS A 89 -1.30 -18.68 -11.25
CA LYS A 89 -0.62 -19.86 -11.77
C LYS A 89 -1.16 -21.15 -11.16
N GLN A 90 -1.46 -21.13 -9.85
CA GLN A 90 -2.04 -22.27 -9.13
C GLN A 90 -3.49 -22.58 -9.55
N THR A 91 -4.26 -21.56 -9.94
CA THR A 91 -5.66 -21.69 -10.41
C THR A 91 -5.80 -22.09 -11.89
N LYS A 92 -4.72 -22.40 -12.60
CA LYS A 92 -4.78 -23.07 -13.93
C LYS A 92 -5.28 -24.51 -13.79
N ILE A 93 -6.57 -24.64 -13.53
CA ILE A 93 -7.30 -25.90 -13.36
C ILE A 93 -7.50 -26.56 -14.75
N PRO A 94 -7.39 -27.91 -14.88
CA PRO A 94 -7.67 -28.63 -16.13
C PRO A 94 -9.06 -28.30 -16.68
N GLY A 95 -9.19 -28.28 -18.02
CA GLY A 95 -10.28 -27.62 -18.75
C GLY A 95 -11.74 -28.05 -18.47
N PHE A 96 -11.98 -29.02 -17.60
CA PHE A 96 -13.32 -29.54 -17.27
C PHE A 96 -14.01 -28.85 -16.06
N LEU A 97 -13.30 -28.02 -15.27
CA LEU A 97 -13.85 -27.27 -14.11
C LEU A 97 -14.05 -25.76 -14.37
N LYS A 98 -14.02 -25.34 -15.64
CA LYS A 98 -14.05 -23.94 -16.09
C LYS A 98 -15.18 -23.05 -15.52
N PRO A 99 -16.43 -23.51 -15.26
CA PRO A 99 -17.50 -22.60 -14.83
C PRO A 99 -17.31 -22.01 -13.43
N LEU A 100 -16.78 -22.79 -12.47
CA LEU A 100 -16.47 -22.29 -11.11
C LEU A 100 -15.16 -21.49 -11.06
N ALA A 101 -14.18 -21.87 -11.88
CA ALA A 101 -12.88 -21.19 -11.95
C ALA A 101 -12.97 -19.75 -12.50
N LYS A 102 -13.93 -19.47 -13.40
CA LYS A 102 -14.08 -18.14 -14.03
C LYS A 102 -14.33 -17.00 -13.03
N LYS A 103 -15.07 -17.25 -11.94
CA LYS A 103 -15.35 -16.22 -10.92
C LYS A 103 -14.11 -15.89 -10.08
N GLY A 104 -13.33 -16.91 -9.71
CA GLY A 104 -12.08 -16.71 -8.96
C GLY A 104 -11.02 -15.99 -9.78
N ILE A 105 -10.86 -16.36 -11.05
CA ILE A 105 -9.93 -15.72 -11.99
C ILE A 105 -10.29 -14.23 -12.16
N GLY A 106 -11.55 -13.91 -12.45
CA GLY A 106 -11.97 -12.50 -12.62
C GLY A 106 -11.79 -11.66 -11.34
N MET A 107 -11.95 -12.25 -10.15
CA MET A 107 -11.66 -11.56 -8.90
C MET A 107 -10.17 -11.25 -8.75
N LEU A 108 -9.29 -12.22 -9.03
CA LEU A 108 -7.85 -12.00 -8.99
C LEU A 108 -7.41 -10.95 -10.02
N GLU A 109 -8.06 -10.90 -11.20
CA GLU A 109 -7.75 -9.90 -12.25
C GLU A 109 -8.10 -8.50 -11.78
N ASN A 110 -9.26 -8.35 -11.13
CA ASN A 110 -9.69 -7.08 -10.55
C ASN A 110 -8.76 -6.63 -9.41
N LEU A 111 -8.31 -7.56 -8.55
CA LEU A 111 -7.36 -7.25 -7.48
C LEU A 111 -6.00 -6.83 -8.05
N GLN A 112 -5.52 -7.51 -9.08
CA GLN A 112 -4.28 -7.14 -9.75
C GLN A 112 -4.37 -5.74 -10.38
N ALA A 113 -5.48 -5.45 -11.07
CA ALA A 113 -5.73 -4.14 -11.64
C ALA A 113 -5.82 -3.03 -10.57
N ALA A 114 -6.43 -3.32 -9.42
CA ALA A 114 -6.50 -2.40 -8.29
C ALA A 114 -5.11 -2.10 -7.71
N GLU A 115 -4.25 -3.10 -7.54
CA GLU A 115 -2.87 -2.91 -7.08
C GLU A 115 -2.04 -2.11 -8.10
N GLU A 116 -2.23 -2.34 -9.41
CA GLU A 116 -1.59 -1.54 -10.46
C GLU A 116 -2.05 -0.07 -10.46
N GLU A 117 -3.34 0.17 -10.29
CA GLU A 117 -3.87 1.52 -10.19
C GLU A 117 -3.35 2.23 -8.94
N TYR A 118 -3.33 1.53 -7.81
CA TYR A 118 -2.78 2.05 -6.56
C TYR A 118 -1.32 2.47 -6.72
N ARG A 119 -0.48 1.63 -7.34
CA ARG A 119 0.91 1.99 -7.65
C ARG A 119 1.05 3.20 -8.57
N LYS A 120 0.15 3.38 -9.54
CA LYS A 120 0.16 4.57 -10.40
C LYS A 120 -0.13 5.83 -9.57
N ARG A 121 -1.10 5.75 -8.66
CA ARG A 121 -1.44 6.84 -7.73
C ARG A 121 -0.28 7.18 -6.80
N LEU A 122 0.39 6.19 -6.21
CA LEU A 122 1.59 6.40 -5.38
C LEU A 122 2.73 7.10 -6.15
N LYS A 123 2.94 6.73 -7.43
CA LYS A 123 3.91 7.41 -8.29
C LYS A 123 3.53 8.87 -8.56
N ASN A 124 2.23 9.18 -8.64
CA ASN A 124 1.79 10.56 -8.82
C ASN A 124 2.10 11.41 -7.58
N ILE A 125 1.96 10.86 -6.36
CA ILE A 125 2.31 11.54 -5.10
C ILE A 125 3.78 11.98 -5.10
N THR A 126 4.69 11.14 -5.60
CA THR A 126 6.14 11.44 -5.62
C THR A 126 6.62 12.17 -6.88
N GLY A 127 5.73 12.52 -7.80
CA GLY A 127 6.10 13.19 -9.05
C GLY A 127 6.71 12.26 -10.12
N GLY A 128 6.53 10.93 -10.01
CA GLY A 128 6.67 10.01 -11.14
C GLY A 128 7.37 8.68 -10.86
N SER A 129 8.27 8.62 -9.87
CA SER A 129 9.00 7.39 -9.54
C SER A 129 9.01 7.10 -8.05
N VAL A 130 8.82 5.82 -7.72
CA VAL A 130 8.96 5.27 -6.38
C VAL A 130 9.79 4.00 -6.52
N ASP A 131 10.92 3.97 -5.85
CA ASP A 131 11.71 2.75 -5.70
C ASP A 131 11.16 1.97 -4.51
N ALA A 132 11.01 0.65 -4.65
CA ALA A 132 10.62 -0.17 -3.51
C ALA A 132 11.73 -0.20 -2.45
N TYR A 133 11.36 -0.57 -1.23
CA TYR A 133 12.31 -1.05 -0.25
C TYR A 133 13.04 -2.30 -0.76
N SER A 134 14.21 -2.58 -0.18
CA SER A 134 14.94 -3.82 -0.48
C SER A 134 14.09 -5.07 -0.20
N ASN A 135 14.37 -6.18 -0.88
CA ASN A 135 13.67 -7.44 -0.63
C ASN A 135 13.75 -7.92 0.82
N ASP A 136 14.83 -7.58 1.53
CA ASP A 136 15.06 -7.95 2.93
C ASP A 136 14.32 -7.04 3.93
N TRP A 137 13.62 -6.01 3.45
CA TRP A 137 12.83 -5.11 4.30
C TRP A 137 11.55 -5.80 4.76
N ASP A 138 11.23 -5.70 6.05
CA ASP A 138 10.04 -6.31 6.65
C ASP A 138 8.97 -5.25 6.89
N GLU A 139 7.75 -5.45 6.38
CA GLU A 139 6.62 -4.56 6.62
C GLU A 139 6.31 -4.38 8.13
N LYS A 140 6.66 -5.36 8.98
CA LYS A 140 6.50 -5.25 10.44
C LYS A 140 7.36 -4.16 11.07
N SER A 141 8.42 -3.73 10.38
CA SER A 141 9.29 -2.64 10.85
C SER A 141 8.58 -1.28 10.87
N LEU A 142 7.44 -1.15 10.20
CA LEU A 142 6.65 0.09 10.16
C LEU A 142 6.01 0.48 11.50
N GLY A 143 5.85 -0.48 12.42
CA GLY A 143 5.19 -0.21 13.70
C GLY A 143 3.71 0.19 13.59
N MET A 144 3.06 -0.16 12.47
CA MET A 144 1.64 0.09 12.19
C MET A 144 0.83 -1.21 12.16
N GLU A 145 -0.49 -1.11 12.21
CA GLU A 145 -1.43 -2.22 12.09
C GLU A 145 -1.49 -2.74 10.65
N LEU A 146 -1.00 -3.97 10.47
CA LEU A 146 -1.06 -4.69 9.20
C LEU A 146 -2.16 -5.75 9.26
N LYS A 147 -2.98 -5.79 8.21
CA LYS A 147 -4.01 -6.80 8.05
C LYS A 147 -3.71 -7.69 6.85
N THR A 148 -3.68 -8.99 7.09
CA THR A 148 -3.61 -9.99 6.02
C THR A 148 -5.01 -10.44 5.63
N LEU A 149 -5.35 -10.30 4.35
CA LEU A 149 -6.59 -10.80 3.78
C LEU A 149 -6.45 -12.29 3.43
N GLU A 150 -6.89 -13.14 4.35
CA GLU A 150 -6.99 -14.58 4.12
C GLU A 150 -8.19 -14.94 3.21
N PRO A 151 -8.09 -15.97 2.35
CA PRO A 151 -6.94 -16.88 2.16
C PRO A 151 -5.90 -16.38 1.12
N LEU A 152 -6.04 -15.15 0.63
CA LEU A 152 -5.20 -14.64 -0.46
C LEU A 152 -3.78 -14.31 0.00
N GLY A 153 -3.59 -13.99 1.28
CA GLY A 153 -2.31 -13.56 1.83
C GLY A 153 -1.91 -12.16 1.35
N ILE A 154 -2.88 -11.33 0.97
CA ILE A 154 -2.67 -9.93 0.57
C ILE A 154 -2.55 -9.09 1.82
N ILE A 155 -1.53 -8.24 1.90
CA ILE A 155 -1.30 -7.38 3.05
C ILE A 155 -1.89 -5.99 2.78
N LEU A 156 -2.63 -5.47 3.76
CA LEU A 156 -3.12 -4.11 3.81
C LEU A 156 -2.47 -3.39 5.01
N THR A 157 -2.02 -2.17 4.77
CA THR A 157 -1.60 -1.21 5.80
C THR A 157 -2.81 -0.57 6.47
N GLU A 158 -2.60 0.19 7.55
CA GLU A 158 -3.64 1.00 8.20
C GLU A 158 -4.38 1.88 7.19
N ALA A 159 -3.62 2.57 6.34
CA ALA A 159 -4.13 3.50 5.34
C ALA A 159 -5.07 2.82 4.32
N ARG A 160 -4.99 1.50 4.15
CA ARG A 160 -5.85 0.75 3.23
C ARG A 160 -7.03 0.07 3.94
N GLN A 161 -7.26 0.38 5.21
CA GLN A 161 -8.31 -0.19 6.05
C GLN A 161 -9.30 0.89 6.46
N PRO A 162 -10.35 1.15 5.65
CA PRO A 162 -11.26 2.28 5.88
C PRO A 162 -12.02 2.19 7.21
N ASN A 163 -12.16 1.00 7.79
CA ASN A 163 -12.77 0.81 9.11
C ASN A 163 -11.95 1.38 10.27
N LEU A 164 -10.66 1.66 10.08
CA LEU A 164 -9.82 2.33 11.08
C LEU A 164 -10.06 3.85 11.09
N HIS A 165 -10.49 4.39 9.95
CA HIS A 165 -10.74 5.82 9.71
C HIS A 165 -12.21 6.16 9.98
N PHE A 166 -13.12 5.30 9.51
CA PHE A 166 -14.56 5.43 9.70
C PHE A 166 -15.12 4.20 10.46
N PRO A 167 -14.90 4.10 11.78
CA PRO A 167 -15.30 2.93 12.58
C PRO A 167 -16.82 2.74 12.62
N GLU A 168 -17.60 3.82 12.50
CA GLU A 168 -19.07 3.80 12.53
C GLU A 168 -19.69 3.13 11.28
N VAL A 169 -18.91 2.90 10.23
CA VAL A 169 -19.36 2.26 8.99
C VAL A 169 -19.27 0.73 9.08
N GLY A 170 -18.53 0.20 10.06
CA GLY A 170 -18.26 -1.23 10.23
C GLY A 170 -19.15 -2.00 11.22
N SER A 171 -20.12 -1.34 11.86
CA SER A 171 -21.06 -1.94 12.83
C SER A 171 -22.45 -2.21 12.26
#